data_AF-A0A6I4RA68-F1
#
_entry.id   AF-A0A6I4RA68-F1
#
_cell.length_a   1.000
_cell.length_b   1.000
_cell.length_c   1.000
_cell.angle_alpha   90.00
_cell.angle_beta   90.00
_cell.angle_gamma   90.00
#
_symmetry.space_group_name_H-M   'P 1'
#
loop_
_entity.id
_entity.type
_entity.pdbx_description
1 polymer ?
#
loop_
_entity_poly.entity_id
_entity_poly.type
_entity_poly.pdbx_seq_one_letter_code
_entity_poly.pdbx_strand_id
1 'polypeptide(L)'
;MNKRTVNQMLPLAYQVLKEEFPSEHIPKEFRGYISTFGAAITMGSLAAAVAFYSSEENGAQQDRHKLPMILLNVLKRYDTNVTEGNLFEYVVNSNERLGKENVLHAAIAVKLAMNLFYQDSPTK
;
A
#
# COMPACT_ATOMS: atom_id res chain seq x y z
N MET A 1 3.17 -3.11 -16.16
CA MET A 1 3.85 -3.55 -14.92
C MET A 1 5.32 -3.76 -15.19
N ASN A 2 6.18 -2.96 -14.57
CA ASN A 2 7.62 -3.08 -14.66
C ASN A 2 8.14 -4.03 -13.57
N LYS A 3 8.50 -5.26 -13.95
CA LYS A 3 8.99 -6.30 -13.02
C LYS A 3 10.25 -5.87 -12.26
N ARG A 4 11.11 -5.05 -12.88
CA ARG A 4 12.34 -4.56 -12.24
C ARG A 4 12.02 -3.63 -11.08
N THR A 5 11.12 -2.67 -11.29
CA THR A 5 10.69 -1.73 -10.25
C THR A 5 10.04 -2.45 -9.07
N VAL A 6 9.15 -3.42 -9.33
CA VAL A 6 8.53 -4.23 -8.28
C VAL A 6 9.59 -5.00 -7.47
N ASN A 7 10.57 -5.63 -8.14
CA ASN A 7 11.65 -6.35 -7.46
C ASN A 7 12.54 -5.44 -6.60
N GLN A 8 12.72 -4.18 -6.99
CA GLN A 8 13.44 -3.18 -6.19
C GLN A 8 12.63 -2.69 -4.99
N MET A 9 11.31 -2.53 -5.15
CA MET A 9 10.41 -2.13 -4.07
C MET A 9 10.12 -3.25 -3.07
N LEU A 10 10.21 -4.52 -3.48
CA LEU A 10 9.92 -5.68 -2.62
C LEU A 10 10.70 -5.69 -1.28
N PRO A 11 12.04 -5.55 -1.25
CA PRO A 11 12.77 -5.51 0.01
C PRO A 11 12.41 -4.27 0.86
N LEU A 12 12.08 -3.14 0.23
CA LEU A 12 11.65 -1.93 0.93
C LEU A 12 10.27 -2.11 1.57
N ALA A 13 9.36 -2.74 0.84
CA ALA A 13 8.03 -3.11 1.33
C ALA A 13 8.11 -4.07 2.51
N TYR A 14 9.02 -5.06 2.46
CA TYR A 14 9.28 -5.94 3.60
C TYR A 14 9.73 -5.16 4.83
N GLN A 15 10.66 -4.21 4.68
CA GLN A 15 11.13 -3.39 5.80
C GLN A 15 10.02 -2.51 6.40
N VAL A 16 9.25 -1.83 5.54
CA VAL A 16 8.10 -1.01 5.99
C VAL A 16 7.11 -1.88 6.74
N LEU A 17 6.73 -3.05 6.22
CA LEU A 17 5.82 -3.96 6.91
C LEU A 17 6.38 -4.46 8.24
N LYS A 18 7.70 -4.69 8.34
CA LYS A 18 8.34 -5.13 9.57
C LYS A 18 8.29 -4.07 10.67
N GLU A 19 8.40 -2.80 10.30
CA GLU A 19 8.29 -1.67 11.23
C GLU A 19 6.83 -1.44 11.66
N GLU A 20 5.89 -1.58 10.74
CA GLU A 20 4.45 -1.40 11.01
C GLU A 20 3.81 -2.59 11.75
N PHE A 21 4.34 -3.80 11.54
CA PHE A 21 3.87 -5.04 12.17
C PHE A 21 5.02 -5.77 12.89
N PRO A 22 5.51 -5.26 14.04
CA PRO A 22 6.68 -5.81 14.74
C PRO A 22 6.52 -7.25 15.22
N SER A 23 5.28 -7.72 15.43
CA SER A 23 4.97 -9.10 15.81
C SER A 23 5.08 -10.09 14.63
N GLU A 24 5.44 -9.60 13.45
CA GLU A 24 5.40 -10.32 12.17
C GLU A 24 4.03 -10.93 11.84
N HIS A 25 2.98 -10.46 12.51
CA HIS A 25 1.59 -10.85 12.30
C HIS A 25 0.85 -9.71 11.58
N ILE A 26 0.36 -10.01 10.38
CA ILE A 26 -0.43 -9.08 9.58
C ILE A 26 -1.91 -9.51 9.65
N PRO A 27 -2.81 -8.64 10.15
CA PRO A 27 -4.24 -8.94 10.24
C PRO A 27 -4.84 -9.36 8.90
N LYS A 28 -5.77 -10.30 8.91
CA LYS A 28 -6.44 -10.80 7.71
C LYS A 28 -7.17 -9.68 6.97
N GLU A 29 -7.73 -8.73 7.70
CA GLU A 29 -8.42 -7.54 7.18
C GLU A 29 -7.49 -6.71 6.30
N PHE A 30 -6.22 -6.55 6.71
CA PHE A 30 -5.22 -5.82 5.93
C PHE A 30 -4.91 -6.50 4.59
N ARG A 31 -4.89 -7.84 4.55
CA ARG A 31 -4.80 -8.61 3.28
C ARG A 31 -6.03 -8.38 2.38
N GLY A 32 -7.20 -8.22 3.00
CA GLY A 32 -8.42 -7.80 2.32
C GLY A 32 -8.25 -6.43 1.67
N TYR A 33 -7.80 -5.44 2.43
CA TYR A 33 -7.64 -4.05 1.97
C TYR A 33 -6.74 -3.94 0.74
N ILE A 34 -5.59 -4.61 0.72
CA ILE A 34 -4.69 -4.52 -0.45
C ILE A 34 -5.30 -5.17 -1.71
N SER A 35 -6.09 -6.23 -1.54
CA SER A 35 -6.77 -6.90 -2.65
C SER A 35 -7.89 -6.04 -3.22
N THR A 36 -8.70 -5.42 -2.36
CA THR A 36 -9.79 -4.53 -2.76
C THR A 36 -9.27 -3.18 -3.28
N PHE A 37 -8.12 -2.71 -2.81
CA PHE A 37 -7.47 -1.49 -3.31
C PHE A 37 -7.08 -1.60 -4.79
N GLY A 38 -6.45 -2.71 -5.19
CA GLY A 38 -6.11 -2.96 -6.60
C GLY A 38 -7.35 -3.00 -7.50
N ALA A 39 -8.45 -3.60 -7.00
CA ALA A 39 -9.73 -3.59 -7.70
C ALA A 39 -10.32 -2.18 -7.82
N ALA A 40 -10.29 -1.38 -6.75
CA ALA A 40 -10.77 0.00 -6.73
C ALA A 40 -10.03 0.90 -7.74
N ILE A 41 -8.70 0.77 -7.86
CA ILE A 41 -7.91 1.48 -8.88
C ILE A 41 -8.29 1.06 -10.30
N THR A 42 -8.69 -0.20 -10.48
CA THR A 42 -9.07 -0.74 -11.80
C THR A 42 -10.47 -0.29 -12.21
N MET A 43 -11.42 -0.27 -11.28
CA MET A 43 -12.82 0.09 -11.53
C MET A 43 -13.07 1.60 -11.51
N GLY A 44 -12.26 2.36 -10.76
CA GLY A 44 -12.37 3.82 -10.62
C GLY A 44 -11.08 4.54 -10.99
N SER A 45 -10.83 5.68 -10.34
CA SER A 45 -9.58 6.42 -10.45
C SER A 45 -8.65 6.13 -9.26
N LEU A 46 -7.35 6.31 -9.46
CA LEU A 46 -6.37 6.18 -8.38
C LEU A 46 -6.65 7.16 -7.24
N ALA A 47 -6.93 8.42 -7.57
CA ALA A 47 -7.23 9.45 -6.59
C ALA A 47 -8.48 9.11 -5.77
N ALA A 48 -9.55 8.63 -6.40
CA ALA A 48 -10.77 8.22 -5.71
C ALA A 48 -10.52 7.00 -4.80
N ALA A 49 -9.75 6.02 -5.28
CA ALA A 49 -9.37 4.87 -4.46
C ALA A 49 -8.55 5.33 -3.23
N VAL A 50 -7.52 6.16 -3.41
CA VAL A 50 -6.72 6.64 -2.28
C VAL A 50 -7.56 7.48 -1.32
N ALA A 51 -8.40 8.39 -1.80
CA ALA A 51 -9.29 9.19 -0.95
C ALA A 51 -10.22 8.30 -0.10
N PHE A 52 -10.77 7.23 -0.69
CA PHE A 52 -11.52 6.23 0.06
C PHE A 52 -10.63 5.63 1.16
N TYR A 53 -9.49 5.01 0.85
CA TYR A 53 -8.67 4.38 1.90
C TYR A 53 -8.05 5.35 2.91
N SER A 54 -7.97 6.64 2.59
CA SER A 54 -7.49 7.71 3.47
C SER A 54 -8.57 8.34 4.36
N SER A 55 -9.86 8.11 4.09
CA SER A 55 -10.93 8.69 4.92
C SER A 55 -10.99 8.02 6.30
N GLU A 56 -10.82 8.81 7.36
CA GLU A 56 -11.09 8.36 8.73
C GLU A 56 -12.62 8.32 8.95
N GLU A 57 -13.23 7.14 8.87
CA GLU A 57 -14.60 6.99 9.36
C GLU A 57 -14.59 6.95 10.89
N ASN A 58 -15.36 7.84 11.51
CA ASN A 58 -15.52 8.07 12.96
C ASN A 58 -16.08 6.88 13.77
N GLY A 59 -15.75 5.62 13.47
CA GLY A 59 -16.33 4.53 14.26
C GLY A 59 -15.94 3.07 14.06
N ALA A 60 -15.19 2.60 13.06
CA ALA A 60 -15.06 1.14 12.92
C ALA A 60 -13.83 0.49 12.23
N GLN A 61 -12.88 1.20 11.61
CA GLN A 61 -11.73 0.51 10.99
C GLN A 61 -10.43 1.29 11.20
N GLN A 62 -9.89 1.22 12.42
CA GLN A 62 -8.60 1.82 12.80
C GLN A 62 -7.39 1.34 11.96
N ASP A 63 -7.54 0.42 11.00
CA ASP A 63 -6.42 -0.12 10.22
C ASP A 63 -6.48 0.19 8.71
N ARG A 64 -7.58 0.74 8.19
CA ARG A 64 -7.74 1.02 6.74
C ARG A 64 -6.77 2.09 6.25
N HIS A 65 -6.53 3.13 7.06
CA HIS A 65 -5.62 4.23 6.75
C HIS A 65 -4.15 3.78 6.70
N LYS A 66 -3.80 2.64 7.31
CA LYS A 66 -2.44 2.09 7.27
C LYS A 66 -2.02 1.72 5.86
N LEU A 67 -2.95 1.31 4.99
CA LEU A 67 -2.59 0.91 3.62
C LEU A 67 -2.02 2.10 2.81
N PRO A 68 -2.71 3.25 2.67
CA PRO A 68 -2.12 4.42 2.03
C PRO A 68 -0.79 4.86 2.65
N MET A 69 -0.67 4.82 3.97
CA MET A 69 0.56 5.17 4.69
C MET A 69 1.72 4.24 4.33
N ILE A 70 1.51 2.92 4.38
CA ILE A 70 2.50 1.90 4.01
C ILE A 70 2.96 2.08 2.57
N LEU A 71 2.02 2.32 1.64
CA LEU A 71 2.34 2.53 0.23
C LEU A 71 3.22 3.78 0.04
N LEU A 72 2.89 4.89 0.70
CA LEU A 72 3.71 6.09 0.67
C LEU A 72 5.11 5.86 1.25
N ASN A 73 5.21 5.15 2.37
CA ASN A 73 6.50 4.85 3.00
C ASN A 73 7.39 3.99 2.09
N VAL A 74 6.81 3.05 1.33
CA VAL A 74 7.55 2.30 0.31
C VAL A 74 8.03 3.22 -0.82
N LEU A 75 7.17 4.13 -1.30
CA LEU A 75 7.53 5.08 -2.36
C LEU A 75 8.67 6.03 -1.91
N LYS A 76 8.61 6.57 -0.70
CA LYS A 76 9.66 7.42 -0.11
C LYS A 76 11.02 6.73 0.01
N ARG A 77 11.03 5.43 0.33
CA ARG A 77 12.27 4.64 0.38
C ARG A 77 12.82 4.33 -1.00
N TYR A 78 11.94 4.17 -1.99
CA TYR A 78 12.34 3.87 -3.36
C TYR A 78 12.86 5.12 -4.09
N ASP A 79 12.23 6.27 -3.86
CA ASP A 79 12.60 7.55 -4.45
C ASP A 79 12.62 8.64 -3.36
N THR A 80 13.82 9.11 -3.03
CA THR A 80 14.04 10.10 -1.97
C THR A 80 13.50 11.49 -2.32
N ASN A 81 13.07 11.71 -3.57
CA ASN A 81 12.41 12.97 -3.98
C ASN A 81 10.93 13.01 -3.59
N VAL A 82 10.35 11.89 -3.16
CA VAL A 82 8.97 11.84 -2.65
C VAL A 82 8.94 12.47 -1.26
N THR A 83 8.33 13.64 -1.14
CA THR A 83 8.31 14.44 0.10
C THR A 83 6.90 14.63 0.67
N GLU A 84 5.87 14.17 -0.04
CA GLU A 84 4.46 14.39 0.28
C GLU A 84 4.08 13.80 1.65
N GLY A 85 3.13 14.44 2.34
CA GLY A 85 2.71 14.04 3.68
C GLY A 85 1.84 12.78 3.66
N ASN A 86 1.03 12.61 2.62
CA ASN A 86 0.14 11.47 2.44
C ASN A 86 0.11 10.98 0.99
N LEU A 87 -0.43 9.78 0.77
CA LEU A 87 -0.48 9.17 -0.56
C LEU A 87 -1.40 9.95 -1.52
N PHE A 88 -2.41 10.65 -1.02
CA PHE A 88 -3.32 11.43 -1.85
C PHE A 88 -2.59 12.62 -2.48
N GLU A 89 -1.83 13.38 -1.70
CA GLU A 89 -0.95 14.44 -2.17
C GLU A 89 0.02 13.94 -3.23
N TYR A 90 0.68 12.79 -2.98
CA TYR A 90 1.58 12.17 -3.96
C TYR A 90 0.87 11.90 -5.29
N VAL A 91 -0.34 11.34 -5.24
CA VAL A 91 -1.13 11.04 -6.44
C VAL A 91 -1.56 12.29 -7.20
N VAL A 92 -1.95 13.36 -6.50
CA VAL A 92 -2.39 14.62 -7.13
C VAL A 92 -1.23 15.40 -7.73
N ASN A 93 -0.06 15.38 -7.09
CA ASN A 93 1.12 16.12 -7.53
C ASN A 93 1.95 15.38 -8.58
N SER A 94 1.78 14.07 -8.69
CA SER A 94 2.48 13.27 -9.69
C SER A 94 1.81 13.36 -11.07
N ASN A 95 2.60 13.11 -12.11
CA ASN A 95 2.01 12.83 -13.42
C ASN A 95 1.09 11.61 -13.31
N GLU A 96 -0.17 11.74 -13.77
CA GLU A 96 -1.22 10.73 -13.57
C GLU A 96 -0.78 9.30 -13.92
N ARG A 97 -0.10 9.12 -15.06
CA ARG A 97 0.37 7.81 -15.51
C ARG A 97 1.49 7.28 -14.61
N LEU A 98 2.50 8.09 -14.34
CA LEU A 98 3.65 7.69 -13.53
C LEU A 98 3.25 7.43 -12.07
N GLY A 99 2.43 8.30 -11.48
CA GLY A 99 1.88 8.13 -10.15
C GLY A 99 1.10 6.83 -10.03
N LYS A 100 0.23 6.54 -11.00
CA LYS A 100 -0.52 5.27 -11.05
C LYS A 100 0.38 4.06 -11.17
N GLU A 101 1.38 4.08 -12.05
CA GLU A 101 2.32 2.97 -12.19
C GLU A 101 3.12 2.75 -10.90
N ASN A 102 3.61 3.82 -10.27
CA ASN A 102 4.37 3.75 -9.01
C ASN A 102 3.53 3.20 -7.86
N VAL A 103 2.31 3.70 -7.65
CA VAL A 103 1.43 3.19 -6.59
C VAL A 103 1.06 1.72 -6.84
N LEU A 104 0.80 1.33 -8.08
CA LEU A 104 0.54 -0.08 -8.41
C LEU A 104 1.76 -0.97 -8.17
N HIS A 105 2.96 -0.53 -8.51
CA HIS A 105 4.19 -1.28 -8.23
C HIS A 105 4.41 -1.44 -6.72
N ALA A 106 4.20 -0.37 -5.94
CA ALA A 106 4.27 -0.42 -4.48
C ALA A 106 3.22 -1.38 -3.89
N ALA A 107 1.97 -1.32 -4.36
CA ALA A 107 0.90 -2.22 -3.90
C ALA A 107 1.20 -3.70 -4.22
N ILE A 108 1.76 -3.99 -5.40
CA ILE A 108 2.19 -5.34 -5.74
C ILE A 108 3.35 -5.78 -4.82
N ALA A 109 4.34 -4.92 -4.61
CA ALA A 109 5.47 -5.22 -3.74
C ALA A 109 5.04 -5.50 -2.29
N VAL A 110 4.13 -4.69 -1.74
CA VAL A 110 3.54 -4.92 -0.41
C VAL A 110 2.78 -6.23 -0.37
N LYS A 111 1.91 -6.51 -1.36
CA LYS A 111 1.16 -7.78 -1.42
C LYS A 111 2.08 -9.00 -1.44
N LEU A 112 3.19 -8.94 -2.18
CA LEU A 112 4.17 -10.01 -2.24
C LEU A 112 4.95 -10.13 -0.92
N ALA A 113 5.38 -9.01 -0.34
CA ALA A 113 6.11 -8.99 0.93
C ALA A 113 5.27 -9.56 2.10
N MET A 114 3.96 -9.34 2.10
CA MET A 114 3.03 -9.89 3.11
C MET A 114 3.00 -11.43 3.17
N ASN A 115 3.47 -12.13 2.13
CA ASN A 115 3.60 -13.59 2.14
C ASN A 115 4.78 -14.08 3.01
N LEU A 116 5.68 -13.18 3.41
CA LEU A 116 6.82 -13.49 4.30
C LEU A 116 6.46 -13.38 5.79
N PHE A 117 5.22 -12.99 6.11
CA PHE A 117 4.71 -12.77 7.47
C PHE A 117 3.77 -13.90 7.87
N TYR A 118 3.64 -14.15 9.18
CA TYR A 118 2.74 -15.16 9.70
C TYR A 118 1.30 -14.91 9.25
N GLN A 119 0.56 -16.00 9.03
CA GLN A 119 -0.82 -15.96 8.58
C GLN A 119 -1.69 -16.61 9.65
N ASP A 120 -2.84 -15.98 9.95
CA ASP A 120 -3.90 -16.70 10.65
C ASP A 120 -4.30 -17.90 9.82
N SER A 121 -4.17 -19.08 10.41
CA SER A 121 -4.72 -20.30 9.81
C SER A 121 -6.22 -20.10 9.64
N PRO A 122 -6.82 -20.51 8.51
CA PRO A 122 -8.27 -20.45 8.37
C PRO A 122 -8.89 -21.22 9.53
N THR A 123 -9.70 -20.54 10.34
CA THR A 123 -10.58 -21.16 11.32
C THR A 123 -11.38 -22.22 10.58
N LYS A 124 -11.12 -23.49 10.91
CA LYS A 124 -11.90 -24.64 10.42
C LYS A 124 -13.33 -24.56 10.92
#